data_AF-A0A2G6DDE7-F1
#
_entry.id   AF-A0A2G6DDE7-F1
#
_cell.length_a   1.000
_cell.length_b   1.000
_cell.length_c   1.000
_cell.angle_alpha   90.00
_cell.angle_beta   90.00
_cell.angle_gamma   90.00
#
_symmetry.space_group_name_H-M   'P 1'
#
loop_
_entity.id
_entity.type
_entity.pdbx_description
1 polymer ?
#
loop_
_entity_poly.entity_id
_entity_poly.type
_entity_poly.pdbx_seq_one_letter_code
_entity_poly.pdbx_strand_id
1 'polypeptide(L)'
;MKINNLKVVLGVLFVSLFLLSCSNASLKTSSESLQESIKKGTDWEMYGLRGKVKSYKHLSFKAKVNFFKVKKGEMTDYSGENYECFFDKKGKILEKKWYKKDGGLDKKEIYKYNENGKNIKITRLDLDGNKLQEESFKYDENGLLIGSKFQNFKRNYLQTSIYTYNSNGKLIKKEILGRYKYTIIYKYNKNGDLREKFFTSLDHEERTKTNFSYDLRGNLISENSHRTMRDVFREKTSHQYKYDENDNLIEINIYGNLAEHNKYTFKYDDRGNKIEERYYKHDYKRNEFLKHKIDFRYDKKGNLIKSIKYEDGKAKKMVEITLEYY
;
A
#
# COMPACT_ATOMS: atom_id res chain seq x y z
N MET A 1 28.98 20.50 26.54
CA MET A 1 27.82 20.84 25.67
C MET A 1 27.75 19.78 24.57
N LYS A 2 26.98 18.70 24.80
CA LYS A 2 26.94 17.50 23.94
C LYS A 2 25.88 17.69 22.87
N ILE A 3 26.30 17.80 21.61
CA ILE A 3 25.41 17.79 20.44
C ILE A 3 24.99 16.33 20.23
N ASN A 4 23.74 16.02 20.57
CA ASN A 4 23.11 14.75 20.24
C ASN A 4 22.88 14.68 18.72
N ASN A 5 23.62 13.80 18.05
CA ASN A 5 23.35 13.39 16.68
C ASN A 5 22.02 12.64 16.63
N LEU A 6 20.94 13.37 16.37
CA LEU A 6 19.65 12.80 16.03
C LEU A 6 19.78 12.13 14.65
N LYS A 7 20.03 10.82 14.62
CA LYS A 7 19.88 10.00 13.42
C LYS A 7 18.43 10.13 12.96
N VAL A 8 18.16 11.04 12.03
CA VAL A 8 16.93 11.04 11.24
C VAL A 8 17.02 9.81 10.35
N VAL A 9 16.53 8.69 10.86
CA VAL A 9 16.08 7.57 10.04
C VAL A 9 14.96 8.15 9.20
N LEU A 10 15.28 8.65 8.00
CA LEU A 10 14.30 8.83 6.94
C LEU A 10 13.81 7.43 6.63
N GLY A 11 12.80 7.03 7.39
CA GLY A 11 12.04 5.84 7.13
C GLY A 11 11.58 5.94 5.68
N VAL A 12 12.16 5.10 4.83
CA VAL A 12 11.36 4.44 3.80
C VAL A 12 10.13 3.98 4.56
N LEU A 13 9.02 4.70 4.38
CA LEU A 13 7.70 4.26 4.79
C LEU A 13 7.45 2.97 4.00
N PHE A 14 8.02 1.87 4.48
CA PHE A 14 7.38 0.58 4.43
C PHE A 14 6.07 0.78 5.19
N VAL A 15 5.09 1.33 4.48
CA VAL A 15 3.72 0.96 4.73
C VAL A 15 3.77 -0.54 4.72
N SER A 16 3.59 -1.11 5.92
CA SER A 16 3.23 -2.49 6.15
C SER A 16 2.58 -3.03 4.88
N LEU A 17 3.29 -3.91 4.19
CA LEU A 17 2.80 -4.69 3.06
C LEU A 17 1.79 -5.68 3.65
N PHE A 18 0.69 -5.14 4.16
CA PHE A 18 -0.40 -5.84 4.80
C PHE A 18 -1.64 -5.37 4.06
N LEU A 19 -2.11 -6.29 3.21
CA LEU A 19 -3.48 -6.40 2.74
C LEU A 19 -3.90 -5.32 1.72
N LEU A 20 -3.23 -5.32 0.57
CA LEU A 20 -3.95 -5.17 -0.69
C LEU A 20 -4.19 -6.59 -1.22
N SER A 21 -5.34 -7.10 -0.81
CA SER A 21 -6.27 -7.96 -1.54
C SER A 21 -5.78 -8.81 -2.72
N CYS A 22 -6.30 -10.04 -2.71
CA CYS A 22 -6.28 -10.97 -3.83
C CYS A 22 -6.79 -10.34 -5.13
N SER A 23 -5.83 -9.95 -5.96
CA SER A 23 -5.90 -9.92 -7.41
C SER A 23 -4.45 -10.10 -7.90
N ASN A 24 -4.27 -10.63 -9.10
CA ASN A 24 -2.96 -10.76 -9.78
C ASN A 24 -2.33 -9.40 -10.12
N ALA A 25 -2.41 -8.43 -9.21
CA ALA A 25 -1.67 -7.20 -9.29
C ALA A 25 -0.25 -7.52 -8.84
N SER A 26 0.67 -7.53 -9.82
CA SER A 26 2.09 -7.36 -9.61
C SER A 26 2.35 -6.32 -8.51
N LEU A 27 3.40 -6.49 -7.73
CA LEU A 27 3.83 -5.50 -6.75
C LEU A 27 4.25 -4.24 -7.49
N LYS A 28 3.26 -3.36 -7.62
CA LYS A 28 3.29 -2.18 -8.45
C LYS A 28 3.66 -0.97 -7.61
N THR A 29 4.44 -0.09 -8.22
CA THR A 29 4.98 1.12 -7.62
C THR A 29 3.87 2.05 -7.13
N SER A 30 4.20 2.98 -6.21
CA SER A 30 3.27 4.02 -5.72
C SER A 30 2.63 4.90 -6.82
N SER A 31 3.18 4.88 -8.03
CA SER A 31 2.67 5.56 -9.22
C SER A 31 1.64 4.72 -9.98
N GLU A 32 1.86 3.41 -10.07
CA GLU A 32 0.89 2.47 -10.64
C GLU A 32 -0.31 2.32 -9.72
N SER A 33 -0.15 2.39 -8.39
CA SER A 33 -1.29 2.43 -7.46
C SER A 33 -2.18 3.66 -7.69
N LEU A 34 -1.62 4.78 -8.15
CA LEU A 34 -2.35 6.00 -8.50
C LEU A 34 -3.02 5.86 -9.88
N GLN A 35 -2.34 5.30 -10.89
CA GLN A 35 -2.94 5.03 -12.21
C GLN A 35 -4.01 3.93 -12.18
N GLU A 36 -3.84 2.92 -11.32
CA GLU A 36 -4.79 1.83 -11.13
C GLU A 36 -6.00 2.26 -10.29
N SER A 37 -5.83 3.19 -9.34
CA SER A 37 -6.96 3.88 -8.69
C SER A 37 -7.84 4.67 -9.67
N ILE A 38 -7.26 5.08 -10.81
CA ILE A 38 -7.99 5.75 -11.90
C ILE A 38 -8.66 4.72 -12.84
N LYS A 39 -8.13 3.48 -12.94
CA LYS A 39 -8.69 2.38 -13.76
C LYS A 39 -9.75 1.54 -13.06
N LYS A 40 -9.69 1.40 -11.73
CA LYS A 40 -10.66 0.63 -10.94
C LYS A 40 -11.94 1.45 -10.79
N GLY A 41 -12.99 1.05 -11.50
CA GLY A 41 -14.25 1.78 -11.58
C GLY A 41 -15.03 1.78 -10.26
N THR A 42 -14.81 0.78 -9.41
CA THR A 42 -15.50 0.61 -8.11
C THR A 42 -14.53 0.57 -6.93
N ASP A 43 -15.02 0.97 -5.75
CA ASP A 43 -14.24 0.83 -4.52
C ASP A 43 -14.06 -0.66 -4.17
N TRP A 44 -14.95 -1.57 -4.58
CA TRP A 44 -14.70 -3.01 -4.47
C TRP A 44 -13.39 -3.45 -5.14
N GLU A 45 -13.16 -3.03 -6.37
CA GLU A 45 -11.92 -3.35 -7.09
C GLU A 45 -10.70 -2.73 -6.40
N MET A 46 -10.84 -1.52 -5.85
CA MET A 46 -9.77 -0.89 -5.06
C MET A 46 -9.41 -1.71 -3.82
N TYR A 47 -10.42 -2.29 -3.16
CA TYR A 47 -10.25 -3.23 -2.05
C TYR A 47 -10.00 -4.68 -2.51
N GLY A 48 -9.88 -4.94 -3.82
CA GLY A 48 -9.75 -6.28 -4.43
C GLY A 48 -10.80 -7.28 -3.96
N LEU A 49 -12.04 -6.81 -3.83
CA LEU A 49 -13.20 -7.59 -3.44
C LEU A 49 -13.89 -8.15 -4.69
N ARG A 50 -14.23 -9.44 -4.63
CA ARG A 50 -14.93 -10.18 -5.67
C ARG A 50 -16.41 -10.31 -5.32
N GLY A 51 -17.27 -9.85 -6.22
CA GLY A 51 -18.73 -9.85 -6.05
C GLY A 51 -19.24 -8.61 -5.31
N LYS A 52 -20.57 -8.51 -5.20
CA LYS A 52 -21.25 -7.34 -4.63
C LYS A 52 -21.20 -7.39 -3.09
N VAL A 53 -20.16 -6.83 -2.51
CA VAL A 53 -19.93 -6.81 -1.05
C VAL A 53 -20.66 -5.61 -0.43
N LYS A 54 -21.51 -5.87 0.55
CA LYS A 54 -22.20 -4.85 1.36
C LYS A 54 -21.30 -4.31 2.47
N SER A 55 -20.59 -5.19 3.17
CA SER A 55 -19.62 -4.80 4.21
C SER A 55 -18.37 -5.68 4.20
N TYR A 56 -17.24 -5.07 4.55
CA TYR A 56 -15.95 -5.72 4.71
C TYR A 56 -15.37 -5.33 6.07
N LYS A 57 -15.33 -6.28 7.01
CA LYS A 57 -14.83 -6.06 8.37
C LYS A 57 -13.51 -6.80 8.54
N HIS A 58 -12.44 -6.05 8.81
CA HIS A 58 -11.09 -6.56 8.99
C HIS A 58 -10.66 -6.34 10.43
N LEU A 59 -10.42 -7.43 11.16
CA LEU A 59 -10.00 -7.41 12.57
C LEU A 59 -8.72 -8.20 12.78
N SER A 60 -7.83 -7.66 13.59
CA SER A 60 -6.51 -8.20 13.87
C SER A 60 -6.38 -8.59 15.33
N PHE A 61 -5.81 -9.77 15.59
CA PHE A 61 -5.72 -10.38 16.91
C PHE A 61 -4.32 -10.93 17.17
N LYS A 62 -3.92 -10.91 18.44
CA LYS A 62 -2.82 -11.77 18.91
C LYS A 62 -3.23 -13.23 18.71
N ALA A 63 -2.35 -14.06 18.17
CA ALA A 63 -2.64 -15.48 18.02
C ALA A 63 -2.39 -16.24 19.34
N LYS A 64 -3.27 -17.19 19.67
CA LYS A 64 -3.10 -18.16 20.76
C LYS A 64 -3.06 -19.57 20.18
N VAL A 65 -2.13 -20.41 20.61
CA VAL A 65 -2.08 -21.82 20.19
C VAL A 65 -2.72 -22.68 21.28
N ASN A 66 -3.72 -23.47 20.92
CA ASN A 66 -4.37 -24.42 21.82
C ASN A 66 -4.53 -25.77 21.11
N PHE A 67 -3.91 -26.82 21.65
CA PHE A 67 -3.89 -28.17 21.06
C PHE A 67 -3.57 -28.16 19.55
N PHE A 68 -2.43 -27.56 19.17
CA PHE A 68 -1.97 -27.40 17.78
C PHE A 68 -2.90 -26.58 16.85
N LYS A 69 -4.01 -26.04 17.36
CA LYS A 69 -4.91 -25.15 16.62
C LYS A 69 -4.65 -23.71 17.01
N VAL A 70 -4.48 -22.85 16.01
CA VAL A 70 -4.39 -21.40 16.23
C VAL A 70 -5.80 -20.83 16.44
N LYS A 71 -6.02 -20.17 17.58
CA LYS A 71 -7.24 -19.45 17.95
C LYS A 71 -6.95 -17.94 18.06
N LYS A 72 -7.99 -17.11 17.93
CA LYS A 72 -7.89 -15.67 18.19
C LYS A 72 -7.73 -15.40 19.68
N GLY A 73 -6.83 -14.49 20.02
CA GLY A 73 -6.67 -13.91 21.33
C GLY A 73 -7.29 -12.52 21.40
N GLU A 74 -6.64 -11.61 22.12
CA GLU A 74 -7.03 -10.20 22.21
C GLU A 74 -6.87 -9.50 20.86
N MET A 75 -7.77 -8.57 20.56
CA MET A 75 -7.63 -7.69 19.41
C MET A 75 -6.37 -6.82 19.58
N THR A 76 -5.64 -6.60 18.49
CA THR A 76 -4.45 -5.74 18.52
C THR A 76 -4.84 -4.26 18.51
N ASP A 77 -4.00 -3.39 19.04
CA ASP A 77 -4.18 -1.93 19.02
C ASP A 77 -3.34 -1.21 17.95
N TYR A 78 -2.80 -1.97 16.99
CA TYR A 78 -2.07 -1.39 15.86
C TYR A 78 -3.00 -0.46 15.04
N SER A 79 -2.57 0.79 14.89
CA SER A 79 -3.31 1.81 14.18
C SER A 79 -3.69 1.37 12.77
N GLY A 80 -4.98 1.43 12.45
CA GLY A 80 -5.49 1.12 11.13
C GLY A 80 -5.75 -0.37 10.85
N GLU A 81 -5.51 -1.27 11.80
CA GLU A 81 -5.70 -2.70 11.58
C GLU A 81 -7.12 -3.20 11.86
N ASN A 82 -7.91 -2.52 12.70
CA ASN A 82 -9.29 -2.92 12.96
C ASN A 82 -10.23 -1.92 12.32
N TYR A 83 -10.92 -2.33 11.25
CA TYR A 83 -11.83 -1.45 10.54
C TYR A 83 -12.96 -2.20 9.84
N GLU A 84 -13.98 -1.47 9.47
CA GLU A 84 -15.12 -1.95 8.69
C GLU A 84 -15.46 -0.94 7.61
N CYS A 85 -15.60 -1.40 6.38
CA CYS A 85 -16.03 -0.62 5.24
C CYS A 85 -17.45 -1.02 4.87
N PHE A 86 -18.29 -0.04 4.55
CA PHE A 86 -19.65 -0.22 4.06
C PHE A 86 -19.73 0.30 2.64
N PHE A 87 -20.34 -0.46 1.74
CA PHE A 87 -20.47 -0.09 0.34
C PHE A 87 -21.94 0.13 -0.03
N ASP A 88 -22.19 0.74 -1.18
CA ASP A 88 -23.49 0.74 -1.84
C ASP A 88 -23.60 -0.41 -2.86
N LYS A 89 -24.77 -0.54 -3.49
CA LYS A 89 -25.02 -1.58 -4.52
C LYS A 89 -24.21 -1.40 -5.81
N LYS A 90 -23.57 -0.23 -6.01
CA LYS A 90 -22.68 0.09 -7.13
C LYS A 90 -21.20 -0.07 -6.74
N GLY A 91 -20.91 -0.54 -5.53
CA GLY A 91 -19.56 -0.75 -5.04
C GLY A 91 -18.81 0.53 -4.68
N LYS A 92 -19.52 1.61 -4.32
CA LYS A 92 -18.94 2.82 -3.77
C LYS A 92 -18.91 2.75 -2.25
N ILE A 93 -17.81 3.15 -1.62
CA ILE A 93 -17.70 3.16 -0.17
C ILE A 93 -18.55 4.30 0.40
N LEU A 94 -19.42 3.97 1.35
CA LEU A 94 -20.29 4.91 2.04
C LEU A 94 -19.62 5.43 3.31
N GLU A 95 -19.05 4.50 4.07
CA GLU A 95 -18.46 4.78 5.38
C GLU A 95 -17.35 3.79 5.68
N LYS A 96 -16.34 4.25 6.42
CA LYS A 96 -15.30 3.41 7.02
C LYS A 96 -15.20 3.69 8.51
N LYS A 97 -15.23 2.65 9.34
CA LYS A 97 -15.13 2.73 10.80
C LYS A 97 -13.85 2.08 11.27
N TRP A 98 -13.21 2.64 12.28
CA TRP A 98 -12.07 2.01 12.96
C TRP A 98 -12.42 1.66 14.39
N TYR A 99 -11.87 0.55 14.88
CA TYR A 99 -12.14 0.03 16.21
C TYR A 99 -10.88 -0.01 17.08
N LYS A 100 -11.06 0.28 18.37
CA LYS A 100 -10.06 0.09 19.41
C LYS A 100 -9.96 -1.40 19.76
N LYS A 101 -8.94 -1.78 20.53
CA LYS A 101 -8.70 -3.17 20.96
C LYS A 101 -9.81 -3.77 21.83
N ASP A 102 -10.61 -2.92 22.48
CA ASP A 102 -11.79 -3.32 23.26
C ASP A 102 -13.06 -3.50 22.40
N GLY A 103 -12.96 -3.24 21.08
CA GLY A 103 -14.08 -3.28 20.14
C GLY A 103 -14.88 -1.98 20.06
N GLY A 104 -14.56 -0.98 20.89
CA GLY A 104 -15.19 0.33 20.82
C GLY A 104 -14.84 1.07 19.53
N LEU A 105 -15.80 1.83 19.00
CA LEU A 105 -15.55 2.70 17.85
C LEU A 105 -14.49 3.75 18.23
N ASP A 106 -13.51 3.97 17.35
CA ASP A 106 -12.47 5.00 17.52
C ASP A 106 -12.80 6.26 16.72
N LYS A 107 -13.12 6.07 15.45
CA LYS A 107 -13.34 7.14 14.48
C LYS A 107 -14.05 6.58 13.27
N LYS A 108 -14.61 7.48 12.46
CA LYS A 108 -15.23 7.14 11.18
C LYS A 108 -14.71 8.04 10.06
N GLU A 109 -14.91 7.59 8.84
CA GLU A 109 -14.61 8.32 7.62
C GLU A 109 -15.79 8.20 6.66
N ILE A 110 -16.15 9.33 6.08
CA ILE A 110 -17.28 9.49 5.16
C ILE A 110 -16.79 10.02 3.83
N TYR A 111 -17.52 9.66 2.77
CA TYR A 111 -17.12 9.87 1.39
C TYR A 111 -18.20 10.68 0.65
N LYS A 112 -17.77 11.59 -0.22
CA LYS A 112 -18.65 12.34 -1.12
C LYS A 112 -18.18 12.16 -2.55
N TYR A 113 -19.13 12.00 -3.46
CA TYR A 113 -18.88 11.76 -4.88
C TYR A 113 -19.48 12.87 -5.73
N ASN A 114 -18.92 13.08 -6.92
CA ASN A 114 -19.58 13.85 -7.98
C ASN A 114 -20.57 12.96 -8.75
N GLU A 115 -21.30 13.57 -9.69
CA GLU A 115 -22.31 12.90 -10.53
C GLU A 115 -21.71 11.76 -11.38
N ASN A 116 -20.43 11.89 -11.77
CA ASN A 116 -19.68 10.85 -12.48
C ASN A 116 -19.16 9.72 -11.56
N GLY A 117 -19.55 9.71 -10.28
CA GLY A 117 -19.17 8.67 -9.33
C GLY A 117 -17.70 8.69 -8.90
N LYS A 118 -16.99 9.81 -9.10
CA LYS A 118 -15.62 10.03 -8.61
C LYS A 118 -15.65 10.69 -7.24
N ASN A 119 -14.79 10.22 -6.34
CA ASN A 119 -14.69 10.74 -4.99
C ASN A 119 -14.13 12.17 -5.02
N ILE A 120 -14.89 13.14 -4.52
CA ILE A 120 -14.48 14.54 -4.45
C ILE A 120 -14.07 14.97 -3.05
N LYS A 121 -14.43 14.18 -2.02
CA LYS A 121 -14.13 14.52 -0.63
C LYS A 121 -14.16 13.31 0.28
N ILE A 122 -13.16 13.22 1.14
CA ILE A 122 -13.07 12.28 2.26
C ILE A 122 -12.99 13.10 3.55
N THR A 123 -13.80 12.76 4.55
CA THR A 123 -13.75 13.42 5.86
C THR A 123 -13.63 12.38 6.96
N ARG A 124 -12.59 12.49 7.79
CA ARG A 124 -12.38 11.65 8.96
C ARG A 124 -12.80 12.40 10.22
N LEU A 125 -13.64 11.77 11.02
CA LEU A 125 -14.32 12.33 12.18
C LEU A 125 -13.99 11.51 13.43
N ASP A 126 -13.86 12.17 14.58
CA ASP A 126 -13.91 11.48 15.87
C ASP A 126 -15.35 11.13 16.26
N LEU A 127 -15.52 10.60 17.48
CA LEU A 127 -16.80 10.14 18.00
C LEU A 127 -17.80 11.26 18.24
N ASP A 128 -17.30 12.47 18.55
CA ASP A 128 -18.12 13.66 18.77
C ASP A 128 -18.48 14.35 17.44
N GLY A 129 -18.00 13.81 16.31
CA GLY A 129 -18.23 14.37 14.98
C GLY A 129 -17.29 15.51 14.59
N ASN A 130 -16.24 15.76 15.36
CA ASN A 130 -15.25 16.76 15.00
C ASN A 130 -14.33 16.26 13.89
N LYS A 131 -13.94 17.16 12.99
CA LYS A 131 -13.04 16.83 11.89
C LYS A 131 -11.62 16.60 12.38
N LEU A 132 -11.12 15.39 12.15
CA LEU A 132 -9.73 15.02 12.36
C LEU A 132 -8.90 15.34 11.13
N GLN A 133 -9.39 14.93 9.97
CA GLN A 133 -8.74 15.08 8.68
C GLN A 133 -9.77 15.26 7.57
N GLU A 134 -9.38 15.97 6.52
CA GLU A 134 -10.20 16.16 5.33
C GLU A 134 -9.31 16.11 4.08
N GLU A 135 -9.77 15.41 3.05
CA GLU A 135 -9.13 15.41 1.74
C GLU A 135 -10.16 15.79 0.68
N SER A 136 -9.78 16.61 -0.29
CA SER A 136 -10.61 16.96 -1.45
C SER A 136 -9.87 16.77 -2.75
N PHE A 137 -10.61 16.46 -3.81
CA PHE A 137 -10.06 16.08 -5.12
C PHE A 137 -10.69 16.91 -6.23
N LYS A 138 -9.88 17.24 -7.24
CA LYS A 138 -10.28 17.95 -8.45
C LYS A 138 -9.88 17.15 -9.68
N TYR A 139 -10.79 17.09 -10.64
CA TYR A 139 -10.62 16.34 -11.87
C TYR A 139 -10.78 17.26 -13.08
N ASP A 140 -10.11 16.92 -14.18
CA ASP A 140 -10.38 17.54 -15.48
C ASP A 140 -11.64 16.94 -16.14
N GLU A 141 -11.96 17.40 -17.35
CA GLU A 141 -13.13 16.95 -18.13
C GLU A 141 -13.04 15.48 -18.56
N ASN A 142 -11.82 14.97 -18.77
CA ASN A 142 -11.56 13.54 -19.00
C ASN A 142 -11.59 12.72 -17.70
N GLY A 143 -11.74 13.42 -16.57
CA GLY A 143 -11.81 12.87 -15.24
C GLY A 143 -10.46 12.39 -14.68
N LEU A 144 -9.33 12.85 -15.21
CA LEU A 144 -8.03 12.64 -14.59
C LEU A 144 -7.90 13.52 -13.35
N LEU A 145 -7.30 13.00 -12.28
CA LEU A 145 -7.08 13.76 -11.06
C LEU A 145 -6.03 14.82 -11.31
N ILE A 146 -6.39 16.11 -11.28
CA ILE A 146 -5.47 17.23 -11.54
C ILE A 146 -5.02 17.94 -10.27
N GLY A 147 -5.75 17.76 -9.16
CA GLY A 147 -5.34 18.30 -7.87
C GLY A 147 -5.98 17.61 -6.68
N SER A 148 -5.30 17.63 -5.55
CA SER A 148 -5.87 17.25 -4.27
C SER A 148 -5.40 18.16 -3.14
N LYS A 149 -6.18 18.26 -2.06
CA LYS A 149 -5.86 19.02 -0.87
C LYS A 149 -6.16 18.19 0.37
N PHE A 150 -5.15 17.97 1.20
CA PHE A 150 -5.24 17.25 2.47
C PHE A 150 -5.03 18.21 3.64
N GLN A 151 -5.92 18.14 4.63
CA GLN A 151 -5.86 18.92 5.87
C GLN A 151 -5.93 17.99 7.07
N ASN A 152 -5.04 18.20 8.03
CA ASN A 152 -5.08 17.57 9.35
C ASN A 152 -5.29 18.65 10.40
N PHE A 153 -6.48 18.66 10.99
CA PHE A 153 -6.91 19.72 11.92
C PHE A 153 -6.15 19.64 13.25
N LYS A 154 -5.90 18.43 13.75
CA LYS A 154 -5.15 18.23 15.02
C LYS A 154 -3.70 18.70 14.94
N ARG A 155 -3.07 18.59 13.76
CA ARG A 155 -1.67 19.00 13.55
C ARG A 155 -1.52 20.37 12.87
N ASN A 156 -2.64 21.04 12.59
CA ASN A 156 -2.70 22.23 11.74
C ASN A 156 -1.84 22.09 10.47
N TYR A 157 -1.95 20.94 9.80
CA TYR A 157 -1.13 20.61 8.63
C TYR A 157 -1.97 20.65 7.37
N LEU A 158 -1.41 21.28 6.33
CA LEU A 158 -2.01 21.38 5.02
C LEU A 158 -1.03 20.94 3.95
N GLN A 159 -1.55 20.21 2.97
CA GLN A 159 -0.83 19.76 1.79
C GLN A 159 -1.73 19.90 0.56
N THR A 160 -1.16 20.38 -0.53
CA THR A 160 -1.77 20.42 -1.85
C THR A 160 -0.92 19.59 -2.80
N SER A 161 -1.58 18.79 -3.64
CA SER A 161 -0.96 18.01 -4.70
C SER A 161 -1.45 18.51 -6.06
N ILE A 162 -0.55 18.60 -7.03
CA ILE A 162 -0.85 18.93 -8.42
C ILE A 162 -0.34 17.81 -9.30
N TYR A 163 -1.12 17.43 -10.31
CA TYR A 163 -0.84 16.32 -11.21
C TYR A 163 -0.88 16.81 -12.66
N THR A 164 0.16 16.49 -13.43
CA THR A 164 0.27 16.86 -14.84
C THR A 164 0.42 15.61 -15.70
N TYR A 165 -0.30 15.58 -16.81
CA TYR A 165 -0.36 14.44 -17.72
C TYR A 165 0.17 14.82 -19.11
N ASN A 166 0.66 13.85 -19.87
CA ASN A 166 0.91 14.02 -21.29
C ASN A 166 -0.39 13.85 -22.10
N SER A 167 -0.33 14.07 -23.42
CA SER A 167 -1.46 13.95 -24.34
C SER A 167 -2.12 12.56 -24.36
N ASN A 168 -1.38 11.52 -23.96
CA ASN A 168 -1.89 10.15 -23.87
C ASN A 168 -2.49 9.81 -22.49
N GLY A 169 -2.68 10.82 -21.62
CA GLY A 169 -3.26 10.65 -20.28
C GLY A 169 -2.32 10.01 -19.26
N LYS A 170 -1.01 9.90 -19.52
CA LYS A 170 -0.03 9.36 -18.56
C LYS A 170 0.53 10.46 -17.68
N LEU A 171 0.59 10.20 -16.37
CA LEU A 171 1.08 11.14 -15.36
C LEU A 171 2.58 11.39 -15.58
N ILE A 172 2.98 12.62 -15.92
CA ILE A 172 4.38 12.98 -16.15
C ILE A 172 4.99 13.77 -15.01
N LYS A 173 4.16 14.42 -14.18
CA LYS A 173 4.63 15.20 -13.04
C LYS A 173 3.63 15.16 -11.88
N LYS A 174 4.15 15.04 -10.67
CA LYS A 174 3.40 15.27 -9.42
C LYS A 174 4.16 16.28 -8.57
N GLU A 175 3.47 17.33 -8.16
CA GLU A 175 4.03 18.36 -7.28
C GLU A 175 3.29 18.35 -5.96
N ILE A 176 4.05 18.49 -4.88
CA ILE A 176 3.53 18.49 -3.53
C ILE A 176 3.95 19.76 -2.84
N LEU A 177 2.96 20.49 -2.35
CA LEU A 177 3.09 21.77 -1.68
C LEU A 177 2.52 21.64 -0.27
N GLY A 178 3.36 21.60 0.74
CA GLY A 178 2.95 21.57 2.13
C GLY A 178 4.14 21.91 3.02
N ARG A 179 4.17 21.35 4.23
CA ARG A 179 5.36 21.43 5.11
C ARG A 179 6.64 20.94 4.42
N TYR A 180 6.51 19.91 3.58
CA TYR A 180 7.58 19.39 2.74
C TYR A 180 7.18 19.55 1.28
N LYS A 181 8.08 20.11 0.49
CA LYS A 181 7.89 20.36 -0.92
C LYS A 181 8.74 19.42 -1.74
N TYR A 182 8.09 18.70 -2.66
CA TYR A 182 8.81 17.83 -3.56
C TYR A 182 8.10 17.69 -4.90
N THR A 183 8.89 17.34 -5.90
CA THR A 183 8.45 17.08 -7.26
C THR A 183 8.82 15.66 -7.62
N ILE A 184 7.91 14.98 -8.31
CA ILE A 184 8.14 13.68 -8.91
C ILE A 184 7.93 13.79 -10.41
N ILE A 185 8.92 13.40 -11.21
CA ILE A 185 8.86 13.35 -12.67
C ILE A 185 8.85 11.88 -13.10
N TYR A 186 7.97 11.55 -14.05
CA TYR A 186 7.84 10.22 -14.62
C TYR A 186 8.21 10.26 -16.09
N LYS A 187 9.01 9.28 -16.54
CA LYS A 187 9.37 9.11 -17.94
C LYS A 187 9.02 7.72 -18.41
N TYR A 188 8.51 7.64 -19.63
CA TYR A 188 8.01 6.42 -20.23
C TYR A 188 8.84 6.03 -21.44
N ASN A 189 8.90 4.74 -21.75
CA ASN A 189 9.45 4.24 -23.01
C ASN A 189 8.45 4.46 -24.18
N LYS A 190 8.79 4.06 -25.41
CA LYS A 190 7.92 4.19 -26.59
C LYS A 190 6.63 3.35 -26.49
N ASN A 191 6.69 2.20 -25.81
CA ASN A 191 5.53 1.34 -25.54
C ASN A 191 4.64 1.94 -24.42
N GLY A 192 5.15 2.95 -23.73
CA GLY A 192 4.48 3.67 -22.68
C GLY A 192 4.66 3.06 -21.28
N ASP A 193 5.56 2.11 -21.08
CA ASP A 193 5.90 1.58 -19.76
C ASP A 193 6.75 2.60 -19.00
N LEU A 194 6.58 2.68 -17.68
CA LEU A 194 7.36 3.59 -16.85
C LEU A 194 8.83 3.14 -16.86
N ARG A 195 9.73 3.99 -17.36
CA ARG A 195 11.16 3.69 -17.47
C ARG A 195 11.98 4.33 -16.35
N GLU A 196 11.68 5.59 -16.02
CA GLU A 196 12.39 6.35 -15.00
C GLU A 196 11.42 7.14 -14.13
N LYS A 197 11.79 7.28 -12.85
CA LYS A 197 11.14 8.18 -11.89
C LYS A 197 12.21 9.01 -11.21
N PHE A 198 11.98 10.32 -11.11
CA PHE A 198 12.86 11.26 -10.43
C PHE A 198 12.08 11.93 -9.31
N PHE A 199 12.52 11.73 -8.07
CA PHE A 199 12.04 12.46 -6.90
C PHE A 199 13.05 13.55 -6.55
N THR A 200 12.57 14.75 -6.30
CA THR A 200 13.38 15.88 -5.81
C THR A 200 12.68 16.50 -4.61
N SER A 201 13.33 16.45 -3.45
CA SER A 201 12.95 17.25 -2.28
C SER A 201 13.55 18.65 -2.41
N LEU A 202 12.70 19.67 -2.44
CA LEU A 202 13.14 21.07 -2.55
C LEU A 202 13.73 21.57 -1.23
N ASP A 203 13.24 21.07 -0.09
CA ASP A 203 13.68 21.54 1.23
C ASP A 203 14.96 20.85 1.73
N HIS A 204 15.29 19.67 1.18
CA HIS A 204 16.39 18.83 1.67
C HIS A 204 17.49 18.58 0.64
N GLU A 205 17.36 19.16 -0.57
CA GLU A 205 18.31 18.93 -1.68
C GLU A 205 18.55 17.43 -1.93
N GLU A 206 17.51 16.63 -1.69
CA GLU A 206 17.54 15.19 -1.84
C GLU A 206 16.97 14.83 -3.20
N ARG A 207 17.68 13.96 -3.92
CA ARG A 207 17.27 13.46 -5.22
C ARG A 207 17.29 11.95 -5.20
N THR A 208 16.24 11.32 -5.72
CA THR A 208 16.23 9.89 -5.97
C THR A 208 15.89 9.65 -7.44
N LYS A 209 16.76 8.92 -8.14
CA LYS A 209 16.48 8.39 -9.47
C LYS A 209 16.18 6.91 -9.37
N THR A 210 15.06 6.49 -9.91
CA THR A 210 14.66 5.08 -10.01
C THR A 210 14.51 4.69 -11.47
N ASN A 211 15.06 3.54 -11.84
CA ASN A 211 14.93 2.95 -13.17
C ASN A 211 14.19 1.62 -13.10
N PHE A 212 13.37 1.33 -14.10
CA PHE A 212 12.53 0.14 -14.18
C PHE A 212 12.86 -0.68 -15.44
N SER A 213 12.74 -2.00 -15.36
CA SER A 213 12.91 -2.91 -16.50
C SER A 213 11.87 -4.01 -16.47
N TYR A 214 11.46 -4.47 -17.66
CA TYR A 214 10.34 -5.39 -17.84
C TYR A 214 10.75 -6.58 -18.71
N ASP A 215 10.07 -7.72 -18.53
CA ASP A 215 10.16 -8.85 -19.45
C ASP A 215 9.34 -8.59 -20.75
N LEU A 216 9.36 -9.54 -21.68
CA LEU A 216 8.61 -9.46 -22.94
C LEU A 216 7.08 -9.53 -22.76
N ARG A 217 6.60 -10.01 -21.61
CA ARG A 217 5.18 -10.03 -21.24
C ARG A 217 4.72 -8.71 -20.60
N GLY A 218 5.66 -7.79 -20.33
CA GLY A 218 5.39 -6.51 -19.67
C GLY A 218 5.42 -6.59 -18.14
N ASN A 219 5.89 -7.68 -17.55
CA ASN A 219 6.05 -7.79 -16.10
C ASN A 219 7.30 -7.04 -15.64
N LEU A 220 7.20 -6.28 -14.55
CA LEU A 220 8.34 -5.58 -13.95
C LEU A 220 9.35 -6.60 -13.39
N ILE A 221 10.55 -6.69 -13.95
CA ILE A 221 11.60 -7.63 -13.50
C ILE A 221 12.67 -6.97 -12.62
N SER A 222 12.83 -5.64 -12.72
CA SER A 222 13.73 -4.93 -11.80
C SER A 222 13.38 -3.47 -11.57
N GLU A 223 13.71 -2.99 -10.37
CA GLU A 223 13.65 -1.59 -9.97
C GLU A 223 14.97 -1.22 -9.29
N ASN A 224 15.66 -0.18 -9.78
CA ASN A 224 16.94 0.25 -9.23
C ASN A 224 16.88 1.72 -8.85
N SER A 225 16.99 2.01 -7.55
CA SER A 225 16.94 3.37 -7.02
C SER A 225 18.30 3.82 -6.52
N HIS A 226 18.64 5.07 -6.81
CA HIS A 226 19.85 5.75 -6.34
C HIS A 226 19.47 7.08 -5.72
N ARG A 227 19.84 7.26 -4.45
CA ARG A 227 19.56 8.47 -3.67
C ARG A 227 20.83 9.28 -3.45
N THR A 228 20.76 10.56 -3.74
CA THR A 228 21.77 11.56 -3.41
C THR A 228 21.17 12.63 -2.50
N MET A 229 22.03 13.25 -1.70
CA MET A 229 21.68 14.45 -0.92
C MET A 229 22.80 15.44 -1.09
N ARG A 230 22.49 16.64 -1.62
CA ARG A 230 23.48 17.64 -2.02
C ARG A 230 24.51 17.07 -3.00
N ASP A 231 24.02 16.26 -3.95
CA ASP A 231 24.80 15.52 -4.94
C ASP A 231 25.83 14.53 -4.38
N VAL A 232 25.79 14.26 -3.06
CA VAL A 232 26.57 13.20 -2.42
C VAL A 232 25.74 11.91 -2.37
N PHE A 233 26.32 10.80 -2.82
CA PHE A 233 25.69 9.48 -2.74
C PHE A 233 25.30 9.12 -1.30
N ARG A 234 24.10 8.58 -1.13
CA ARG A 234 23.60 8.12 0.17
C ARG A 234 23.25 6.64 0.13
N GLU A 235 22.36 6.27 -0.78
CA GLU A 235 21.81 4.92 -0.77
C GLU A 235 21.52 4.43 -2.18
N LYS A 236 21.68 3.12 -2.34
CA LYS A 236 21.19 2.39 -3.50
C LYS A 236 20.30 1.26 -3.02
N THR A 237 19.18 1.06 -3.71
CA THR A 237 18.37 -0.14 -3.57
C THR A 237 18.12 -0.78 -4.92
N SER A 238 18.02 -2.10 -4.95
CA SER A 238 17.69 -2.89 -6.13
C SER A 238 16.64 -3.92 -5.76
N HIS A 239 15.52 -3.93 -6.46
CA HIS A 239 14.51 -4.98 -6.38
C HIS A 239 14.55 -5.80 -7.65
N GLN A 240 14.46 -7.12 -7.51
CA GLN A 240 14.35 -8.07 -8.60
C GLN A 240 13.13 -8.95 -8.37
N TYR A 241 12.37 -9.17 -9.43
CA TYR A 241 11.08 -9.85 -9.38
C TYR A 241 11.10 -11.09 -10.28
N LYS A 242 10.49 -12.19 -9.82
CA LYS A 242 10.31 -13.41 -10.62
C LYS A 242 8.85 -13.82 -10.63
N TYR A 243 8.43 -14.34 -11.77
CA TYR A 243 7.06 -14.74 -12.03
C TYR A 243 7.01 -16.20 -12.46
N ASP A 244 5.89 -16.86 -12.20
CA ASP A 244 5.59 -18.16 -12.80
C ASP A 244 5.07 -18.00 -14.26
N GLU A 245 4.67 -19.11 -14.85
CA GLU A 245 4.12 -19.16 -16.21
C GLU A 245 2.76 -18.46 -16.33
N ASN A 246 2.03 -18.31 -15.22
CA ASN A 246 0.72 -17.67 -15.12
C ASN A 246 0.79 -16.19 -14.70
N ASP A 247 1.99 -15.58 -14.80
CA ASP A 247 2.28 -14.20 -14.40
C ASP A 247 2.04 -13.90 -12.90
N ASN A 248 2.00 -14.92 -12.05
CA ASN A 248 1.97 -14.70 -10.60
C ASN A 248 3.39 -14.41 -10.10
N LEU A 249 3.55 -13.35 -9.30
CA LEU A 249 4.82 -13.02 -8.67
C LEU A 249 5.18 -14.08 -7.62
N ILE A 250 6.28 -14.81 -7.82
CA ILE A 250 6.69 -15.90 -6.92
C ILE A 250 7.88 -15.54 -6.02
N GLU A 251 8.69 -14.54 -6.40
CA GLU A 251 9.86 -14.13 -5.64
C GLU A 251 10.18 -12.64 -5.79
N ILE A 252 10.64 -12.02 -4.71
CA ILE A 252 11.26 -10.69 -4.73
C ILE A 252 12.60 -10.79 -4.01
N ASN A 253 13.66 -10.28 -4.62
CA ASN A 253 14.92 -10.02 -3.95
C ASN A 253 15.12 -8.51 -3.81
N ILE A 254 15.45 -8.06 -2.61
CA ILE A 254 15.66 -6.66 -2.27
C ILE A 254 17.08 -6.53 -1.75
N TYR A 255 17.89 -5.77 -2.48
CA TYR A 255 19.27 -5.47 -2.15
C TYR A 255 19.38 -4.00 -1.73
N GLY A 256 19.93 -3.75 -0.56
CA GLY A 256 20.20 -2.42 -0.03
C GLY A 256 21.69 -2.06 -0.04
N ASN A 257 22.03 -1.06 0.75
CA ASN A 257 23.42 -0.74 1.07
C ASN A 257 24.08 -1.87 1.89
N LEU A 258 25.42 -1.89 1.91
CA LEU A 258 26.23 -2.67 2.89
C LEU A 258 25.84 -4.16 3.02
N ALA A 259 25.55 -4.82 1.89
CA ALA A 259 25.17 -6.23 1.80
C ALA A 259 23.82 -6.61 2.44
N GLU A 260 22.95 -5.63 2.73
CA GLU A 260 21.56 -5.93 3.11
C GLU A 260 20.84 -6.65 1.96
N HIS A 261 20.35 -7.86 2.24
CA HIS A 261 19.57 -8.64 1.29
C HIS A 261 18.35 -9.25 1.98
N ASN A 262 17.20 -8.98 1.41
CA ASN A 262 15.90 -9.43 1.87
C ASN A 262 15.24 -10.21 0.73
N LYS A 263 14.51 -11.27 1.05
CA LYS A 263 13.82 -12.08 0.05
C LYS A 263 12.39 -12.36 0.48
N TYR A 264 11.48 -12.27 -0.48
CA TYR A 264 10.10 -12.73 -0.33
C TYR A 264 9.84 -13.88 -1.30
N THR A 265 9.06 -14.86 -0.87
CA THR A 265 8.54 -15.91 -1.75
C THR A 265 7.04 -16.09 -1.56
N PHE A 266 6.33 -16.42 -2.63
CA PHE A 266 4.87 -16.56 -2.62
C PHE A 266 4.45 -17.90 -3.21
N LYS A 267 3.32 -18.42 -2.72
CA LYS A 267 2.63 -19.58 -3.32
C LYS A 267 1.17 -19.26 -3.55
N TYR A 268 0.60 -19.91 -4.55
CA TYR A 268 -0.76 -19.68 -5.01
C TYR A 268 -1.54 -20.99 -5.05
N ASP A 269 -2.86 -20.90 -4.91
CA ASP A 269 -3.77 -21.99 -5.27
C ASP A 269 -4.01 -22.01 -6.80
N ASP A 270 -4.71 -23.04 -7.28
CA ASP A 270 -5.03 -23.21 -8.71
C ASP A 270 -5.93 -22.10 -9.28
N ARG A 271 -6.51 -21.25 -8.42
CA ARG A 271 -7.33 -20.10 -8.81
C ARG A 271 -6.52 -18.79 -8.81
N GLY A 272 -5.20 -18.86 -8.58
CA GLY A 272 -4.32 -17.70 -8.50
C GLY A 272 -4.46 -16.90 -7.19
N ASN A 273 -5.08 -17.44 -6.14
CA ASN A 273 -5.10 -16.75 -4.84
C ASN A 273 -3.82 -17.07 -4.07
N LYS A 274 -3.14 -16.04 -3.54
CA LYS A 274 -1.92 -16.23 -2.74
C LYS A 274 -2.25 -16.98 -1.44
N ILE A 275 -1.71 -18.19 -1.25
CA ILE A 275 -1.97 -19.02 -0.06
C ILE A 275 -0.84 -18.96 0.97
N GLU A 276 0.37 -18.62 0.56
CA GLU A 276 1.54 -18.52 1.45
C GLU A 276 2.42 -17.34 1.03
N GLU A 277 2.95 -16.63 2.02
CA GLU A 277 4.03 -15.65 1.88
C GLU A 277 5.13 -15.96 2.89
N ARG A 278 6.38 -15.86 2.48
CA ARG A 278 7.54 -15.99 3.36
C ARG A 278 8.47 -14.81 3.17
N TYR A 279 9.03 -14.33 4.27
CA TYR A 279 10.03 -13.27 4.30
C TYR A 279 11.31 -13.76 4.95
N TYR A 280 12.41 -13.56 4.25
CA TYR A 280 13.75 -13.97 4.65
C TYR A 280 14.65 -12.75 4.78
N LYS A 281 15.49 -12.79 5.81
CA LYS A 281 16.61 -11.85 6.00
C LYS A 281 17.91 -12.58 5.76
N HIS A 282 18.88 -11.85 5.21
CA HIS A 282 20.25 -12.32 5.12
C HIS A 282 21.13 -11.60 6.15
N ASP A 283 22.00 -12.33 6.83
CA ASP A 283 23.03 -11.72 7.65
C ASP A 283 24.19 -11.19 6.79
N TYR A 284 25.19 -10.57 7.43
CA TYR A 284 26.39 -10.07 6.77
C TYR A 284 27.25 -11.17 6.10
N LYS A 285 27.03 -12.43 6.44
CA LYS A 285 27.67 -13.62 5.83
C LYS A 285 26.81 -14.22 4.71
N ARG A 286 25.68 -13.58 4.35
CA ARG A 286 24.69 -14.04 3.38
C ARG A 286 23.98 -15.35 3.75
N ASN A 287 23.92 -15.69 5.04
CA ASN A 287 23.07 -16.79 5.49
C ASN A 287 21.61 -16.33 5.48
N GLU A 288 20.73 -17.14 4.89
CA GLU A 288 19.30 -16.88 4.80
C GLU A 288 18.56 -17.37 6.06
N PHE A 289 17.72 -16.52 6.64
CA PHE A 289 16.88 -16.88 7.79
C PHE A 289 15.43 -16.47 7.55
N LEU A 290 14.50 -17.43 7.70
CA LEU A 290 13.07 -17.16 7.63
C LEU A 290 12.65 -16.30 8.83
N LYS A 291 12.29 -15.04 8.56
CA LYS A 291 11.89 -14.10 9.59
C LYS A 291 10.40 -14.19 9.92
N HIS A 292 9.56 -14.36 8.90
CA HIS A 292 8.15 -14.68 9.12
C HIS A 292 7.55 -15.43 7.93
N LYS A 293 6.45 -16.13 8.21
CA LYS A 293 5.59 -16.78 7.22
C LYS A 293 4.14 -16.31 7.46
N ILE A 294 3.36 -16.13 6.40
CA ILE A 294 1.93 -15.83 6.48
C ILE A 294 1.17 -16.86 5.65
N ASP A 295 0.17 -17.49 6.26
CA ASP A 295 -0.81 -18.33 5.56
C ASP A 295 -2.09 -17.54 5.32
N PHE A 296 -2.72 -17.71 4.17
CA PHE A 296 -3.96 -17.04 3.77
C PHE A 296 -5.08 -18.06 3.51
N ARG A 297 -6.33 -17.65 3.76
CA ARG A 297 -7.52 -18.45 3.44
C ARG A 297 -8.60 -17.57 2.84
N TYR A 298 -9.35 -18.15 1.91
CA TYR A 298 -10.33 -17.47 1.09
C TYR A 298 -11.71 -18.10 1.24
N ASP A 299 -12.76 -17.32 0.99
CA ASP A 299 -14.10 -17.85 0.78
C ASP A 299 -14.24 -18.47 -0.63
N LYS A 300 -15.42 -19.01 -0.93
CA LYS A 300 -15.71 -19.65 -2.22
C LYS A 300 -15.59 -18.70 -3.42
N LYS A 301 -15.76 -17.38 -3.22
CA LYS A 301 -15.64 -16.33 -4.25
C LYS A 301 -14.19 -15.87 -4.41
N GLY A 302 -13.27 -16.32 -3.55
CA GLY A 302 -11.86 -15.95 -3.57
C GLY A 302 -11.55 -14.65 -2.81
N ASN A 303 -12.43 -14.22 -1.90
CA ASN A 303 -12.13 -13.10 -1.00
C ASN A 303 -11.39 -13.58 0.25
N LEU A 304 -10.38 -12.84 0.68
CA LEU A 304 -9.60 -13.19 1.87
C LEU A 304 -10.51 -13.15 3.11
N ILE A 305 -10.57 -14.25 3.85
CA ILE A 305 -11.35 -14.36 5.09
C ILE A 305 -10.47 -14.54 6.33
N LYS A 306 -9.22 -14.97 6.15
CA LYS A 306 -8.31 -15.22 7.27
C LYS A 306 -6.86 -15.15 6.84
N SER A 307 -6.00 -14.62 7.72
CA SER A 307 -4.56 -14.86 7.62
C SER A 307 -3.94 -15.12 8.98
N ILE A 308 -2.82 -15.87 8.99
CA ILE A 308 -2.06 -16.16 10.21
C ILE A 308 -0.59 -15.88 9.93
N LYS A 309 0.01 -14.98 10.72
CA LYS A 309 1.45 -14.71 10.69
C LYS A 309 2.16 -15.56 11.74
N TYR A 310 3.22 -16.22 11.32
CA TYR A 310 4.14 -17.00 12.12
C TYR A 310 5.50 -16.32 12.16
N GLU A 311 6.09 -16.25 13.34
CA GLU A 311 7.48 -15.81 13.56
C GLU A 311 8.15 -16.86 14.44
N ASP A 312 9.33 -17.32 14.03
CA ASP A 312 10.09 -18.38 14.71
C ASP A 312 9.23 -19.64 14.96
N GLY A 313 8.45 -20.04 13.94
CA GLY A 313 7.54 -21.19 13.99
C GLY A 313 6.28 -21.01 14.84
N LYS A 314 6.10 -19.86 15.51
CA LYS A 314 4.97 -19.60 16.41
C LYS A 314 3.99 -18.64 15.77
N ALA A 315 2.70 -18.97 15.82
CA ALA A 315 1.65 -18.04 15.41
C ALA A 315 1.69 -16.80 16.33
N LYS A 316 1.87 -15.61 15.75
CA LYS A 316 1.94 -14.34 16.47
C LYS A 316 0.70 -13.48 16.26
N LYS A 317 0.16 -13.50 15.04
CA LYS A 317 -0.93 -12.63 14.63
C LYS A 317 -1.93 -13.42 13.81
N MET A 318 -3.21 -13.16 14.04
CA MET A 318 -4.31 -13.68 13.26
C MET A 318 -5.16 -12.52 12.79
N VAL A 319 -5.54 -12.52 11.52
CA VAL A 319 -6.53 -11.62 10.96
C VAL A 319 -7.77 -12.43 10.63
N GLU A 320 -8.94 -11.93 11.01
CA GLU A 320 -10.23 -12.42 10.55
C GLU A 320 -10.93 -11.33 9.74
N ILE A 321 -11.43 -11.71 8.57
CA ILE A 321 -12.22 -10.85 7.70
C ILE A 321 -13.62 -11.43 7.59
N THR A 322 -14.61 -10.58 7.85
CA THR A 322 -16.04 -10.90 7.66
C THR A 322 -16.57 -10.09 6.49
N LEU A 323 -17.29 -10.76 5.59
CA LEU A 323 -17.87 -10.17 4.39
C LEU A 323 -19.38 -10.41 4.40
N GLU A 324 -20.15 -9.35 4.21
CA GLU A 324 -21.57 -9.46 3.88
C GLU A 324 -21.75 -9.13 2.39
N TYR A 325 -22.58 -9.90 1.70
CA TYR A 325 -22.91 -9.67 0.28
C TYR A 325 -24.33 -9.13 0.13
N TYR A 326 -24.59 -8.47 -0.99
CA TYR A 326 -25.93 -8.04 -1.40
C TYR A 326 -26.78 -9.18 -1.96
#